data_AF-A0A246HNX3-F1
#
_entry.id   AF-A0A246HNX3-F1
#
_cell.length_a   1.000
_cell.length_b   1.000
_cell.length_c   1.000
_cell.angle_alpha   90.00
_cell.angle_beta   90.00
_cell.angle_gamma   90.00
#
_symmetry.space_group_name_H-M   'P 1'
#
loop_
_entity.id
_entity.type
_entity.pdbx_description
1 polymer ?
#
loop_
_entity_poly.entity_id
_entity_poly.type
_entity_poly.pdbx_seq_one_letter_code
_entity_poly.pdbx_strand_id
1 'polypeptide(L)'
;MKRYLSTLPLLAVLATSSAHADTLLIDRSREKPAIALPVRGQSMQQVQAQFGDPGERLEPRGGQKRQWPTINRWVYPQFTVYFEKQKVIDVVANRADANEIGPKPPIR
;
A
#
# COMPACT_ATOMS: atom_id res chain seq x y z
N MET A 1 54.39 43.96 -1.35
CA MET A 1 53.02 43.91 -1.90
C MET A 1 52.60 42.45 -2.06
N LYS A 2 51.35 42.17 -1.64
CA LYS A 2 50.51 40.99 -1.91
C LYS A 2 50.90 39.65 -1.26
N ARG A 3 50.01 39.26 -0.34
CA ARG A 3 49.97 38.07 0.51
C ARG A 3 49.39 36.91 -0.31
N TYR A 4 50.16 35.87 -0.58
CA TYR A 4 49.71 34.66 -1.29
C TYR A 4 49.50 33.49 -0.32
N LEU A 5 48.75 33.68 0.77
CA LEU A 5 48.56 32.61 1.76
C LEU A 5 47.19 32.72 2.45
N SER A 6 46.07 32.77 1.71
CA SER A 6 44.75 32.75 2.37
C SER A 6 43.57 32.28 1.50
N THR A 7 43.75 31.40 0.50
CA THR A 7 42.61 30.97 -0.34
C THR A 7 42.24 29.50 -0.23
N LEU A 8 42.87 28.71 0.64
CA LEU A 8 42.63 27.26 0.69
C LEU A 8 41.53 26.72 1.63
N PRO A 9 40.93 27.43 2.61
CA PRO A 9 39.91 26.80 3.46
C PRO A 9 38.47 27.03 2.97
N LEU A 10 38.21 27.91 2.00
CA LEU A 10 36.84 28.30 1.64
C LEU A 10 36.11 27.27 0.76
N LEU A 11 36.82 26.31 0.15
CA LEU A 11 36.20 25.32 -0.74
C LEU A 11 35.66 24.07 -0.04
N ALA A 12 35.97 23.84 1.24
CA ALA A 12 35.65 22.58 1.92
C ALA A 12 34.23 22.52 2.53
N VAL A 13 33.47 23.62 2.53
CA VAL A 13 32.16 23.70 3.25
C VAL A 13 30.95 23.44 2.34
N LEU A 14 31.10 23.36 1.01
CA LEU A 14 29.94 23.20 0.10
C LEU A 14 29.49 21.76 -0.16
N ALA A 15 30.07 20.74 0.49
CA ALA A 15 29.85 19.34 0.10
C ALA A 15 28.78 18.58 0.90
N THR A 16 28.05 19.22 1.83
CA THR A 16 26.98 18.55 2.60
C THR A 16 25.60 18.83 2.02
N SER A 17 25.41 18.54 0.73
CA SER A 17 24.06 18.41 0.17
C SER A 17 23.53 17.03 0.53
N SER A 18 22.64 16.94 1.52
CA SER A 18 21.88 15.72 1.78
C SER A 18 21.03 15.41 0.55
N ALA A 19 21.40 14.38 -0.20
CA ALA A 19 20.56 13.84 -1.25
C ALA A 19 19.33 13.20 -0.59
N HIS A 20 18.21 13.91 -0.61
CA HIS A 20 16.91 13.35 -0.25
C HIS A 20 16.35 12.67 -1.49
N ALA A 21 16.32 11.33 -1.49
CA ALA A 21 15.67 10.57 -2.54
C ALA A 21 14.18 10.48 -2.23
N ASP A 22 13.35 10.78 -3.22
CA ASP A 22 11.91 10.58 -3.13
C ASP A 22 11.59 9.09 -3.25
N THR A 23 10.92 8.53 -2.24
CA THR A 23 10.34 7.18 -2.36
C THR A 23 9.04 7.29 -3.14
N LEU A 24 9.01 6.73 -4.35
CA LEU A 24 7.82 6.74 -5.19
C LEU A 24 6.80 5.70 -4.73
N LEU A 25 5.52 6.04 -4.87
CA LEU A 25 4.38 5.16 -4.57
C LEU A 25 4.41 3.81 -5.32
N ILE A 26 5.24 3.68 -6.36
CA ILE A 26 5.39 2.45 -7.16
C ILE A 26 6.20 1.37 -6.42
N ASP A 27 7.19 1.74 -5.60
CA ASP A 27 7.99 0.78 -4.84
C ASP A 27 7.18 0.03 -3.78
N ARG A 28 6.06 0.63 -3.32
CA ARG A 28 5.03 -0.01 -2.47
C ARG A 28 4.62 -1.40 -2.94
N SER A 29 4.42 -1.57 -4.25
CA SER A 29 3.92 -2.83 -4.79
C SER A 29 4.90 -4.00 -4.62
N ARG A 30 6.18 -3.68 -4.37
CA ARG A 30 7.26 -4.66 -4.17
C ARG A 30 7.50 -4.98 -2.70
N GLU A 31 7.06 -4.12 -1.78
CA GLU A 31 7.21 -4.35 -0.36
C GLU A 31 6.22 -5.42 0.12
N LYS A 32 6.77 -6.48 0.72
CA LYS A 32 5.94 -7.52 1.32
C LYS A 32 5.20 -6.91 2.52
N PRO A 33 3.87 -7.05 2.60
CA PRO A 33 3.14 -6.58 3.76
C PRO A 33 3.69 -7.26 5.01
N ALA A 34 3.96 -6.47 6.05
CA ALA A 34 4.48 -6.95 7.33
C ALA A 34 3.48 -7.87 8.07
N ILE A 35 2.24 -7.96 7.57
CA ILE A 35 1.13 -8.69 8.18
C ILE A 35 0.77 -9.87 7.28
N ALA A 36 0.42 -11.00 7.90
CA ALA A 36 -0.11 -12.16 7.19
C ALA A 36 -1.39 -11.74 6.43
N LEU A 37 -1.44 -12.02 5.13
CA LEU A 37 -2.62 -11.79 4.30
C LEU A 37 -3.27 -13.11 3.90
N PRO A 38 -4.59 -13.12 3.66
CA PRO A 38 -5.25 -14.25 2.99
C PRO A 38 -4.56 -14.59 1.67
N VAL A 39 -4.42 -15.88 1.39
CA VAL A 39 -3.86 -16.35 0.12
C VAL A 39 -4.98 -16.57 -0.89
N ARG A 40 -4.70 -16.27 -2.16
CA ARG A 40 -5.62 -16.55 -3.28
C ARG A 40 -6.10 -18.00 -3.24
N GLY A 41 -7.40 -18.22 -3.40
CA GLY A 41 -8.03 -19.55 -3.35
C GLY A 41 -8.48 -20.02 -1.96
N GLN A 42 -8.12 -19.33 -0.87
CA GLN A 42 -8.72 -19.60 0.44
C GLN A 42 -10.24 -19.38 0.39
N SER A 43 -10.99 -20.15 1.18
CA SER A 43 -12.44 -19.95 1.31
C SER A 43 -12.75 -18.78 2.26
N MET A 44 -13.93 -18.17 2.12
CA MET A 44 -14.44 -17.18 3.07
C MET A 44 -14.39 -17.67 4.52
N GLN A 45 -14.72 -18.95 4.75
CA GLN A 45 -14.68 -19.54 6.09
C GLN A 45 -13.24 -19.66 6.63
N GLN A 46 -12.28 -20.04 5.78
CA GLN A 46 -10.86 -20.09 6.17
C GLN A 46 -10.33 -18.70 6.52
N VAL A 47 -10.70 -17.69 5.73
CA VAL A 47 -10.34 -16.30 6.03
C VAL A 47 -10.95 -15.85 7.36
N GLN A 48 -12.25 -16.10 7.57
CA GLN A 48 -12.91 -15.73 8.82
C GLN A 48 -12.34 -16.47 10.03
N ALA A 49 -11.96 -17.74 9.88
CA ALA A 49 -11.32 -18.52 10.94
C ALA A 49 -9.93 -18.00 11.31
N GLN A 50 -9.16 -17.51 10.34
CA GLN A 50 -7.79 -17.03 10.55
C GLN A 50 -7.73 -15.55 10.97
N PHE A 51 -8.64 -14.72 10.46
CA PHE A 51 -8.60 -13.25 10.63
C PHE A 51 -9.77 -12.70 11.47
N GLY A 52 -10.71 -13.54 11.87
CA GLY A 52 -11.93 -13.15 12.58
C GLY A 52 -13.01 -12.60 11.65
N ASP A 53 -14.02 -11.97 12.23
CA ASP A 53 -15.07 -11.30 11.46
C ASP A 53 -14.54 -10.01 10.80
N PRO A 54 -14.97 -9.73 9.55
CA PRO A 54 -14.62 -8.48 8.90
C PRO A 54 -15.31 -7.30 9.58
N GLY A 55 -14.64 -6.15 9.62
CA GLY A 55 -15.22 -4.90 10.15
C GLY A 55 -16.37 -4.38 9.30
N GLU A 56 -16.31 -4.60 7.98
CA GLU A 56 -17.38 -4.24 7.06
C GLU A 56 -17.49 -5.26 5.91
N ARG A 57 -18.73 -5.57 5.50
CA ARG A 57 -19.01 -6.34 4.29
C ARG A 57 -19.68 -5.40 3.28
N LEU A 58 -18.92 -4.96 2.29
CA LEU A 58 -19.42 -4.03 1.28
C LEU A 58 -20.43 -4.73 0.37
N GLU A 59 -21.31 -3.93 -0.24
CA GLU A 59 -22.27 -4.46 -1.20
C GLU A 59 -21.57 -5.23 -2.33
N PRO A 60 -22.04 -6.45 -2.64
CA PRO A 60 -21.50 -7.21 -3.75
C PRO A 60 -21.67 -6.45 -5.07
N ARG A 61 -20.70 -6.59 -5.96
CA ARG A 61 -20.71 -5.95 -7.29
C ARG A 61 -20.55 -7.00 -8.38
N GLY A 62 -21.04 -6.70 -9.58
CA GLY A 62 -21.15 -7.70 -10.65
C GLY A 62 -22.45 -8.49 -10.53
N GLY A 63 -22.54 -9.62 -11.24
CA GLY A 63 -23.70 -10.51 -11.25
C GLY A 63 -24.78 -10.15 -12.26
N GLN A 64 -24.72 -9.00 -12.93
CA GLN A 64 -25.74 -8.58 -13.90
C GLN A 64 -25.72 -9.41 -15.20
N LYS A 65 -24.58 -10.05 -15.51
CA LYS A 65 -24.41 -10.93 -16.66
C LYS A 65 -23.63 -12.17 -16.23
N ARG A 66 -23.83 -13.29 -16.92
CA ARG A 66 -23.08 -14.53 -16.67
C ARG A 66 -21.55 -14.33 -16.72
N GLN A 67 -21.09 -13.45 -17.60
CA GLN A 67 -19.67 -13.11 -17.77
C GLN A 67 -19.13 -12.13 -16.71
N TRP A 68 -19.99 -11.55 -15.87
CA TRP A 68 -19.62 -10.61 -14.80
C TRP A 68 -19.88 -11.30 -13.46
N PRO A 69 -18.89 -12.05 -12.93
CA PRO A 69 -19.09 -12.76 -11.67
C PRO A 69 -19.39 -11.77 -10.53
N THR A 70 -20.20 -12.21 -9.57
CA THR A 70 -20.45 -11.45 -8.36
C THR A 70 -19.22 -11.47 -7.47
N ILE A 71 -18.70 -10.29 -7.15
CA ILE A 71 -17.56 -10.07 -6.28
C ILE A 71 -18.03 -9.55 -4.93
N ASN A 72 -17.78 -10.33 -3.88
CA ASN A 72 -17.98 -9.94 -2.50
C ASN A 72 -16.71 -9.27 -1.98
N ARG A 73 -16.85 -8.22 -1.17
CA ARG A 73 -15.71 -7.48 -0.61
C ARG A 73 -15.85 -7.36 0.88
N TRP A 74 -14.86 -7.85 1.62
CA TRP A 74 -14.82 -7.73 3.07
C TRP A 74 -13.64 -6.86 3.47
N VAL A 75 -13.90 -5.88 4.33
CA VAL A 75 -12.93 -4.93 4.83
C VAL A 75 -12.50 -5.37 6.22
N TYR A 76 -11.20 -5.59 6.36
CA TYR A 76 -10.51 -5.72 7.63
C TYR A 76 -9.77 -4.42 7.92
N PRO A 77 -9.33 -4.17 9.18
CA PRO A 77 -8.63 -2.94 9.53
C PRO A 77 -7.43 -2.62 8.63
N GLN A 78 -6.69 -3.65 8.20
CA GLN A 78 -5.43 -3.46 7.45
C GLN A 78 -5.52 -3.79 5.96
N PHE A 79 -6.53 -4.54 5.52
CA PHE A 79 -6.68 -4.94 4.13
C PHE A 79 -8.14 -5.17 3.76
N THR A 80 -8.41 -5.15 2.45
CA THR A 80 -9.69 -5.54 1.87
C THR A 80 -9.49 -6.80 1.05
N VAL A 81 -10.30 -7.82 1.30
CA VAL A 81 -10.27 -9.10 0.57
C VAL A 81 -11.47 -9.21 -0.37
N TYR A 82 -11.20 -9.68 -1.59
CA TYR A 82 -12.17 -9.82 -2.67
C TYR A 82 -12.42 -11.29 -2.93
N PHE A 83 -13.68 -11.68 -3.04
CA PHE A 83 -14.10 -13.06 -3.26
C PHE A 83 -15.00 -13.22 -4.48
N GLU A 84 -14.75 -14.26 -5.27
CA GLU A 84 -15.70 -14.82 -6.23
C GLU A 84 -16.17 -16.19 -5.72
N LYS A 85 -17.48 -16.47 -5.74
CA LYS A 85 -18.05 -17.79 -5.36
C LYS A 85 -17.46 -18.35 -4.05
N GLN A 86 -17.23 -17.48 -3.07
CA GLN A 86 -16.65 -17.78 -1.75
C GLN A 86 -15.13 -18.05 -1.71
N LYS A 87 -14.39 -17.80 -2.79
CA LYS A 87 -12.94 -17.99 -2.88
C LYS A 87 -12.22 -16.67 -3.04
N VAL A 88 -11.12 -16.49 -2.32
CA VAL A 88 -10.27 -15.30 -2.43
C VAL A 88 -9.75 -15.21 -3.85
N ILE A 89 -10.00 -14.09 -4.51
CA ILE A 89 -9.44 -13.77 -5.83
C ILE A 89 -8.33 -12.73 -5.73
N ASP A 90 -8.42 -11.81 -4.77
CA ASP A 90 -7.45 -10.75 -4.56
C ASP A 90 -7.51 -10.19 -3.13
N VAL A 91 -6.40 -9.59 -2.69
CA VAL A 91 -6.26 -8.92 -1.38
C VAL A 91 -5.48 -7.62 -1.57
N VAL A 92 -6.07 -6.52 -1.12
CA VAL A 92 -5.48 -5.18 -1.23
C VAL A 92 -5.22 -4.63 0.17
N ALA A 93 -3.98 -4.23 0.47
CA ALA A 93 -3.66 -3.53 1.71
C ALA A 93 -4.30 -2.14 1.72
N ASN A 94 -4.93 -1.74 2.83
CA ASN A 94 -5.60 -0.44 2.94
C ASN A 94 -4.59 0.73 3.01
N ARG A 95 -3.39 0.46 3.56
CA ARG A 95 -2.23 1.37 3.61
C ARG A 95 -0.96 0.54 3.40
N ALA A 96 0.04 1.11 2.75
CA ALA A 96 1.37 0.51 2.58
C ALA A 96 2.12 0.44 3.91
N ASP A 97 2.05 1.53 4.67
CA ASP A 97 2.76 1.73 5.93
C ASP A 97 1.95 2.65 6.86
N ALA A 98 2.26 2.60 8.15
CA ALA A 98 1.48 3.29 9.19
C ALA A 98 1.46 4.82 9.02
N ASN A 99 2.49 5.37 8.36
CA ASN A 99 2.68 6.80 8.13
C ASN A 99 2.20 7.28 6.75
N GLU A 100 1.64 6.39 5.92
CA GLU A 100 1.15 6.77 4.60
C GLU A 100 -0.07 7.71 4.72
N ILE A 101 0.07 8.91 4.15
CA ILE A 101 -1.05 9.79 3.86
C ILE A 101 -1.50 9.46 2.43
N GLY A 102 -2.67 8.83 2.30
CA GLY A 102 -3.23 8.41 1.00
C GLY A 102 -3.42 9.56 0.01
N PRO A 103 -3.78 9.25 -1.25
CA PRO A 103 -3.91 10.27 -2.29
C PRO A 103 -4.88 11.38 -1.87
N LYS A 104 -4.55 12.62 -2.25
CA LYS A 104 -5.39 13.80 -1.96
C LYS A 104 -6.83 13.51 -2.40
N PRO A 105 -7.83 13.66 -1.50
CA PRO A 105 -9.21 13.37 -1.84
C PRO A 105 -9.66 14.24 -3.02
N PRO A 106 -10.57 13.72 -3.87
CA PRO A 106 -11.09 14.49 -4.99
C PRO A 106 -11.75 15.76 -4.46
N ILE A 107 -11.38 16.89 -5.07
CA ILE A 107 -12.10 18.16 -4.93
C ILE A 107 -13.50 17.95 -5.51
N ARG A 108 -14.52 18.18 -4.68
CA ARG A 108 -15.94 18.11 -5.09
C ARG A 108 -16.32 19.35 -5.89
#